data_AF-A0A7S1ZAR9-F1
#
_entry.id   AF-A0A7S1ZAR9-F1
#
_cell.length_a   1.000
_cell.length_b   1.000
_cell.length_c   1.000
_cell.angle_alpha   90.00
_cell.angle_beta   90.00
_cell.angle_gamma   90.00
#
_symmetry.space_group_name_H-M   'P 1'
#
loop_
_entity.id
_entity.type
_entity.pdbx_description
1 polymer ?
#
loop_
_entity_poly.entity_id
_entity_poly.type
_entity_poly.pdbx_seq_one_letter_code
_entity_poly.pdbx_strand_id
1 'polypeptide(L)'
;NTGGWIEGVGYELLLHAAEAFRVNVILVVGHDRLYSLLTTHHRKKAERELAEEEAMSDPAADPSEDPKARDKKLKARQPKIIKLPRSGGVVSRDAPFRRDCRRQSIRRYFHGEKIRQAEAAPSSGAPSSSEVGSGGGAPPAAERRRYTPFLLELPFSSLRVYELSSVSLSAALLPVSAKQSTDPVQLSETSFHPSMKHAILAVCHPSAVLRYGETGRASDLYSAGVAGFVAVEKVDTDVEAVSLLSPCAGDLPSGVLLTGDIRWME
;
A
#
# COMPACT_ATOMS: atom_id res chain seq x y z
N ASN A 1 8.74 -0.49 -7.69
CA ASN A 1 7.62 -1.33 -8.18
C ASN A 1 6.38 -0.45 -8.23
N THR A 2 5.53 -0.55 -9.25
CA THR A 2 4.36 0.32 -9.44
C THR A 2 3.09 -0.52 -9.66
N GLY A 3 1.93 0.13 -9.60
CA GLY A 3 0.68 -0.49 -10.09
C GLY A 3 0.74 -0.76 -11.60
N GLY A 4 -0.16 -1.62 -12.08
CA GLY A 4 -0.27 -1.96 -13.50
C GLY A 4 -1.15 -1.01 -14.32
N TRP A 5 -1.65 0.08 -13.73
CA TRP A 5 -2.51 1.05 -14.40
C TRP A 5 -1.65 2.12 -15.08
N ILE A 6 -1.70 2.16 -16.41
CA ILE A 6 -0.74 2.91 -17.24
C ILE A 6 -1.43 3.91 -18.20
N GLU A 7 -2.74 4.08 -18.07
CA GLU A 7 -3.56 4.93 -18.95
C GLU A 7 -4.23 6.05 -18.15
N GLY A 8 -4.42 7.22 -18.78
CA GLY A 8 -5.04 8.39 -18.15
C GLY A 8 -4.37 8.77 -16.83
N VAL A 9 -5.15 8.85 -15.75
CA VAL A 9 -4.68 9.13 -14.39
C VAL A 9 -3.59 8.16 -13.94
N GLY A 10 -3.64 6.89 -14.36
CA GLY A 10 -2.60 5.92 -14.04
C GLY A 10 -1.23 6.31 -14.59
N TYR A 11 -1.18 6.89 -15.79
CA TYR A 11 0.05 7.42 -16.37
C TYR A 11 0.57 8.64 -15.62
N GLU A 12 -0.31 9.57 -15.24
CA GLU A 12 0.03 10.75 -14.45
C GLU A 12 0.62 10.37 -13.08
N LEU A 13 0.07 9.34 -12.43
CA LEU A 13 0.61 8.78 -11.18
C LEU A 13 2.02 8.21 -11.35
N LEU A 14 2.33 7.57 -12.49
CA LEU A 14 3.68 7.07 -12.77
C LEU A 14 4.68 8.23 -12.93
N LEU A 15 4.29 9.30 -13.61
CA LEU A 15 5.11 10.50 -13.75
C LEU A 15 5.34 11.19 -12.40
N HIS A 16 4.27 11.36 -11.62
CA HIS A 16 4.35 11.91 -10.27
C HIS A 16 5.26 11.07 -9.37
N ALA A 17 5.13 9.74 -9.39
CA ALA A 17 6.01 8.86 -8.64
C ALA A 17 7.48 8.98 -9.07
N ALA A 18 7.76 9.04 -10.38
CA ALA A 18 9.12 9.21 -10.88
C ALA A 18 9.76 10.50 -10.35
N GLU A 19 8.98 11.58 -10.27
CA GLU A 19 9.43 12.88 -9.75
C GLU A 19 9.57 12.90 -8.23
N ALA A 20 8.56 12.43 -7.50
CA ALA A 20 8.53 12.40 -6.04
C ALA A 20 9.67 11.55 -5.46
N PHE A 21 9.97 10.41 -6.08
CA PHE A 21 11.07 9.53 -5.68
C PHE A 21 12.42 9.92 -6.32
N ARG A 22 12.46 10.99 -7.15
CA ARG A 22 13.67 11.41 -7.90
C ARG A 22 14.34 10.25 -8.61
N VAL A 23 13.53 9.46 -9.33
CA VAL A 23 13.98 8.24 -10.00
C VAL A 23 14.99 8.59 -11.08
N ASN A 24 16.12 7.90 -11.08
CA ASN A 24 17.19 8.06 -12.07
C ASN A 24 17.15 6.97 -13.17
N VAL A 25 16.50 5.83 -12.91
CA VAL A 25 16.38 4.71 -13.85
C VAL A 25 14.95 4.18 -13.86
N ILE A 26 14.35 4.12 -15.05
CA ILE A 26 13.00 3.57 -15.26
C ILE A 26 13.11 2.32 -16.12
N LEU A 27 12.63 1.19 -15.60
CA LEU A 27 12.58 -0.08 -16.33
C LEU A 27 11.16 -0.33 -16.84
N VAL A 28 10.98 -0.34 -18.17
CA VAL A 28 9.67 -0.59 -18.80
C VAL A 28 9.63 -2.03 -19.30
N VAL A 29 8.79 -2.86 -18.70
CA VAL A 29 8.75 -4.31 -18.95
C VAL A 29 7.63 -4.66 -19.94
N GLY A 30 8.01 -5.04 -21.16
CA GLY A 30 7.15 -5.59 -22.22
C GLY A 30 6.00 -4.68 -22.65
N HIS A 31 6.20 -3.37 -22.62
CA HIS A 31 5.18 -2.41 -23.03
C HIS A 31 5.74 -1.24 -23.85
N ASP A 32 5.73 -1.41 -25.18
CA ASP A 32 6.38 -0.53 -26.15
C ASP A 32 5.81 0.89 -26.17
N ARG A 33 4.48 1.01 -26.15
CA ARG A 33 3.81 2.32 -26.18
C ARG A 33 4.18 3.17 -24.96
N LEU A 34 4.10 2.58 -23.76
CA LEU A 34 4.53 3.21 -22.50
C LEU A 34 6.00 3.65 -22.53
N TYR A 35 6.90 2.81 -23.06
CA TYR A 35 8.31 3.17 -23.22
C TYR A 35 8.47 4.44 -24.09
N SER A 36 7.80 4.49 -25.24
CA SER A 36 7.83 5.64 -26.14
C SER A 36 7.21 6.89 -25.50
N LEU A 37 6.12 6.73 -24.76
CA LEU A 37 5.45 7.83 -24.04
C LEU A 37 6.37 8.43 -22.97
N LEU A 38 6.95 7.60 -22.10
CA LEU A 38 7.86 8.05 -21.05
C LEU A 38 9.11 8.72 -21.64
N THR A 39 9.68 8.12 -22.69
CA THR A 39 10.86 8.68 -23.37
C THR A 39 10.56 10.06 -23.95
N THR A 40 9.42 10.19 -24.64
CA THR A 40 9.01 11.47 -25.22
C THR A 40 8.70 12.51 -24.14
N HIS A 41 8.03 12.10 -23.06
CA HIS A 41 7.67 12.99 -21.96
C HIS A 41 8.91 13.54 -21.25
N HIS A 42 9.82 12.67 -20.82
CA HIS A 42 11.03 13.11 -20.10
C HIS A 42 11.97 13.93 -20.98
N ARG A 43 12.06 13.62 -22.29
CA ARG A 43 12.81 14.46 -23.23
C ARG A 43 12.21 15.86 -23.33
N LYS A 44 10.89 15.96 -23.58
CA LYS A 44 10.19 17.27 -23.66
C LYS A 44 10.29 18.06 -22.37
N LYS A 45 10.21 17.38 -21.21
CA LYS A 45 10.36 18.02 -19.90
C LYS A 45 11.77 18.61 -19.74
N ALA A 46 12.80 17.83 -20.04
CA ALA A 46 14.18 18.29 -19.95
C ALA A 46 14.49 19.44 -20.94
N GLU A 47 13.90 19.43 -22.13
CA GLU A 47 14.01 20.54 -23.11
C GLU A 47 13.40 21.83 -22.56
N ARG A 48 12.24 21.75 -21.89
CA ARG A 48 11.57 22.91 -21.27
C ARG A 48 12.36 23.47 -20.10
N GLU A 49 12.81 22.62 -19.18
CA GLU A 49 13.60 23.05 -18.02
C GLU A 49 14.93 23.71 -18.43
N LEU A 50 15.57 23.21 -19.49
CA LEU A 50 16.79 23.79 -20.02
C LEU A 50 16.53 25.16 -20.70
N ALA A 51 15.43 25.28 -21.46
CA ALA A 51 15.05 26.55 -22.06
C ALA A 51 14.66 27.62 -21.03
N GLU A 52 13.98 27.22 -19.94
CA GLU A 52 13.64 28.11 -18.82
C GLU A 52 14.89 28.57 -18.07
N GLU A 53 15.89 27.70 -17.89
CA GLU A 53 17.18 28.05 -17.28
C GLU A 53 18.00 28.98 -18.17
N GLU A 54 18.06 28.74 -19.48
CA GLU A 54 18.71 29.61 -20.47
C GLU A 54 18.07 31.01 -20.48
N ALA A 55 16.74 31.10 -20.40
CA ALA A 55 16.02 32.37 -20.36
C ALA A 55 16.18 33.16 -19.05
N MET A 56 16.57 32.50 -17.94
CA MET A 56 16.86 33.13 -16.65
C MET A 56 18.33 33.52 -16.48
N SER A 57 19.22 33.04 -17.35
CA SER A 57 20.63 33.44 -17.36
C SER A 57 20.86 34.72 -18.18
N ASP A 58 21.83 35.56 -17.80
CA ASP A 58 22.12 36.84 -18.45
C ASP A 58 22.30 36.69 -19.98
N PRO A 59 21.76 37.61 -20.80
CA PRO A 59 21.76 37.54 -22.27
C PRO A 59 23.16 37.71 -22.92
N ALA A 60 24.23 37.75 -22.13
CA ALA A 60 25.61 37.87 -22.59
C ALA A 60 26.31 36.51 -22.81
N ALA A 61 25.58 35.39 -22.72
CA ALA A 61 26.12 34.07 -23.04
C ALA A 61 26.30 33.88 -24.55
N ASP A 62 27.52 33.52 -24.94
CA ASP A 62 27.99 33.33 -26.31
C ASP A 62 27.11 32.30 -27.08
N PRO A 63 26.57 32.59 -28.28
CA PRO A 63 25.65 31.71 -29.01
C PRO A 63 26.27 30.40 -29.52
N SER A 64 27.54 30.13 -29.26
CA SER A 64 28.26 28.96 -29.77
C SER A 64 28.38 27.85 -28.74
N GLU A 65 27.28 27.42 -28.09
CA GLU A 65 27.31 26.16 -27.35
C GLU A 65 27.40 24.98 -28.31
N ASP A 66 28.43 24.15 -28.14
CA ASP A 66 28.60 22.93 -28.91
C ASP A 66 27.35 22.04 -28.81
N PRO A 67 26.81 21.52 -29.94
CA PRO A 67 25.63 20.66 -29.93
C PRO A 67 25.80 19.39 -29.09
N LYS A 68 27.06 18.94 -28.92
CA LYS A 68 27.41 17.80 -28.04
C LYS A 68 27.33 18.15 -26.56
N ALA A 69 27.66 19.37 -26.17
CA ALA A 69 27.58 19.83 -24.79
C ALA A 69 26.11 19.97 -24.35
N ARG A 70 25.25 20.49 -25.25
CA ARG A 70 23.81 20.59 -25.04
C ARG A 70 23.13 19.22 -24.90
N ASP A 71 23.46 18.25 -25.77
CA ASP A 71 22.93 16.88 -25.66
C ASP A 71 23.35 16.19 -24.35
N LYS A 72 24.58 16.43 -23.89
CA LYS A 72 25.07 15.93 -22.60
C LYS A 72 24.30 16.54 -21.42
N LYS A 73 24.04 17.86 -21.44
CA LYS A 73 23.21 18.54 -20.43
C LYS A 73 21.78 17.99 -20.41
N LEU A 74 21.17 17.81 -21.58
CA LEU A 74 19.82 17.28 -21.71
C LEU A 74 19.71 15.85 -21.15
N LYS A 75 20.69 14.99 -21.47
CA LYS A 75 20.74 13.60 -20.96
C LYS A 75 20.93 13.50 -19.46
N ALA A 76 21.60 14.47 -18.83
CA ALA A 76 21.80 14.49 -17.38
C ALA A 76 20.51 14.82 -16.59
N ARG A 77 19.55 15.51 -17.23
CA ARG A 77 18.29 15.97 -16.60
C ARG A 77 17.15 14.95 -16.70
N GLN A 78 17.31 13.88 -17.47
CA GLN A 78 16.26 12.86 -17.65
C GLN A 78 16.64 11.53 -17.01
N PRO A 79 15.66 10.77 -16.48
CA PRO A 79 15.90 9.40 -16.05
C PRO A 79 16.32 8.53 -17.24
N LYS A 80 17.20 7.56 -16.99
CA LYS A 80 17.56 6.53 -17.96
C LYS A 80 16.41 5.54 -18.10
N ILE A 81 15.73 5.55 -19.25
CA ILE A 81 14.62 4.64 -19.53
C ILE A 81 15.12 3.43 -20.31
N ILE A 82 14.90 2.24 -19.77
CA ILE A 82 15.34 0.97 -20.36
C ILE A 82 14.13 0.11 -20.64
N LYS A 83 13.98 -0.29 -21.91
CA LYS A 83 12.98 -1.28 -22.34
C LYS A 83 13.50 -2.68 -22.05
N LEU A 84 12.71 -3.48 -21.35
CA LEU A 84 13.00 -4.89 -21.07
C LEU A 84 11.91 -5.78 -21.68
N PRO A 85 12.25 -6.93 -22.27
CA PRO A 85 11.26 -7.91 -22.69
C PRO A 85 10.60 -8.56 -21.47
N ARG A 86 9.36 -9.04 -21.63
CA ARG A 86 8.74 -9.92 -20.64
C ARG A 86 9.40 -11.30 -20.72
N SER A 87 9.69 -11.89 -19.55
CA SER A 87 10.16 -13.28 -19.49
C SER A 87 9.08 -14.24 -20.00
N GLY A 88 9.49 -15.31 -20.71
CA GLY A 88 8.58 -16.32 -21.26
C GLY A 88 7.81 -17.10 -20.19
N GLY A 89 8.29 -17.15 -18.95
CA GLY A 89 7.59 -17.77 -17.82
C GLY A 89 6.49 -16.90 -17.19
N VAL A 90 6.25 -15.68 -17.68
CA VAL A 90 5.25 -14.77 -17.11
C VAL A 90 3.85 -15.15 -17.59
N VAL A 91 3.03 -15.65 -16.66
CA VAL A 91 1.64 -16.03 -16.92
C VAL A 91 0.67 -14.94 -16.45
N SER A 92 -0.36 -14.67 -17.27
CA SER A 92 -1.44 -13.76 -16.92
C SER A 92 -2.23 -14.28 -15.72
N ARG A 93 -2.52 -13.40 -14.75
CA ARG A 93 -3.31 -13.72 -13.56
C ARG A 93 -4.68 -13.06 -13.65
N ASP A 94 -5.72 -13.85 -13.52
CA ASP A 94 -7.11 -13.39 -13.55
C ASP A 94 -7.53 -12.78 -12.20
N ALA A 95 -8.75 -12.23 -12.15
CA ALA A 95 -9.26 -11.59 -10.93
C ALA A 95 -9.40 -12.54 -9.74
N PRO A 96 -9.93 -13.78 -9.89
CA PRO A 96 -9.92 -14.80 -8.84
C PRO A 96 -8.53 -15.05 -8.26
N PHE A 97 -7.54 -15.34 -9.11
CA PHE A 97 -6.18 -15.61 -8.63
C PHE A 97 -5.59 -14.43 -7.85
N ARG A 98 -5.82 -13.19 -8.32
CA ARG A 98 -5.36 -11.99 -7.61
C ARG A 98 -6.06 -11.80 -6.26
N ARG A 99 -7.35 -12.12 -6.15
CA ARG A 99 -8.09 -12.12 -4.87
C ARG A 99 -7.52 -13.16 -3.92
N ASP A 100 -7.25 -14.37 -4.40
CA ASP A 100 -6.66 -15.43 -3.59
C ASP A 100 -5.26 -15.07 -3.09
N CYS A 101 -4.42 -14.47 -3.94
CA CYS A 101 -3.11 -13.95 -3.53
C CYS A 101 -3.22 -12.87 -2.45
N ARG A 102 -4.18 -11.94 -2.57
CA ARG A 102 -4.43 -10.93 -1.53
C ARG A 102 -4.86 -11.58 -0.22
N ARG A 103 -5.83 -12.51 -0.26
CA ARG A 103 -6.26 -13.29 0.91
C ARG A 103 -5.07 -13.99 1.57
N GLN A 104 -4.23 -14.66 0.78
CA GLN A 104 -3.07 -15.37 1.29
C GLN A 104 -2.01 -14.43 1.90
N SER A 105 -1.87 -13.21 1.37
CA SER A 105 -0.99 -12.18 1.92
C SER A 105 -1.49 -11.69 3.28
N ILE A 106 -2.81 -11.45 3.42
CA ILE A 106 -3.43 -11.05 4.70
C ILE A 106 -3.30 -12.19 5.72
N ARG A 107 -3.60 -13.43 5.33
CA ARG A 107 -3.40 -14.59 6.20
C ARG A 107 -1.94 -14.76 6.63
N ARG A 108 -0.98 -14.48 5.74
CA ARG A 108 0.46 -14.52 6.06
C ARG A 108 0.85 -13.41 7.04
N TYR A 109 0.19 -12.25 7.01
CA TYR A 109 0.44 -11.19 7.99
C TYR A 109 0.11 -11.65 9.41
N PHE A 110 -1.06 -12.26 9.63
CA PHE A 110 -1.50 -12.71 10.96
C PHE A 110 -0.88 -14.03 11.42
N HIS A 111 -0.75 -15.02 10.52
CA HIS A 111 -0.30 -16.37 10.90
C HIS A 111 1.14 -16.67 10.46
N GLY A 112 1.76 -15.83 9.63
CA GLY A 112 3.08 -16.11 9.09
C GLY A 112 3.10 -17.21 8.03
N GLU A 113 4.30 -17.71 7.73
CA GLU A 113 4.51 -18.79 6.76
C GLU A 113 4.12 -20.16 7.32
N LYS A 114 3.88 -21.11 6.41
CA LYS A 114 3.74 -22.52 6.75
C LYS A 114 5.11 -23.02 7.22
N ILE A 115 5.16 -23.68 8.37
CA ILE A 115 6.39 -24.35 8.81
C ILE A 115 6.60 -25.54 7.88
N ARG A 116 7.74 -25.56 7.17
CA ARG A 116 8.12 -26.73 6.35
C ARG A 116 8.37 -27.89 7.32
N GLN A 117 7.84 -29.08 7.01
CA GLN A 117 7.91 -30.26 7.89
C GLN A 117 9.32 -30.59 8.42
N ALA A 118 10.40 -30.15 7.77
CA ALA A 118 11.77 -30.31 8.24
C ALA A 118 12.17 -29.46 9.46
N GLU A 119 11.49 -28.33 9.74
CA GLU A 119 11.71 -27.51 10.95
C GLU A 119 10.82 -27.96 12.12
N ALA A 120 9.90 -28.90 11.89
CA ALA A 120 9.08 -29.52 12.93
C ALA A 120 9.87 -30.66 13.62
N ALA A 121 11.04 -30.35 14.17
CA ALA A 121 11.72 -31.29 15.06
C ALA A 121 10.84 -31.53 16.30
N PRO A 122 10.73 -32.78 16.80
CA PRO A 122 9.85 -33.12 17.89
C PRO A 122 10.43 -32.55 19.19
N SER A 123 9.65 -31.75 19.92
CA SER A 123 9.94 -31.52 21.33
C SER A 123 9.77 -32.84 22.07
N SER A 124 10.91 -33.38 22.48
CA SER A 124 11.14 -34.51 23.40
C SER A 124 10.00 -34.85 24.36
N GLY A 125 9.55 -36.11 24.33
CA GLY A 125 8.71 -36.73 25.35
C GLY A 125 8.39 -38.20 25.03
N ALA A 126 9.32 -39.10 25.36
CA ALA A 126 9.29 -40.57 25.61
C ALA A 126 8.30 -41.54 24.90
N PRO A 127 8.70 -42.81 24.66
CA PRO A 127 7.87 -43.82 23.98
C PRO A 127 6.97 -44.59 24.97
N SER A 128 5.74 -44.93 24.57
CA SER A 128 5.00 -46.05 25.18
C SER A 128 4.24 -46.86 24.13
N SER A 129 4.78 -48.06 23.90
CA SER A 129 4.10 -49.35 23.66
C SER A 129 2.72 -49.38 22.96
N SER A 130 2.75 -49.94 21.75
CA SER A 130 1.85 -50.97 21.22
C SER A 130 0.34 -50.87 21.52
N GLU A 131 -0.46 -50.45 20.54
CA GLU A 131 -1.76 -51.07 20.25
C GLU A 131 -2.02 -51.09 18.74
N VAL A 132 -2.35 -52.28 18.24
CA VAL A 132 -2.83 -52.54 16.88
C VAL A 132 -4.32 -52.19 16.88
N GLY A 133 -4.70 -51.14 16.15
CA GLY A 133 -6.10 -50.68 16.05
C GLY A 133 -6.40 -50.15 14.65
N SER A 134 -7.25 -50.89 13.95
CA SER A 134 -7.80 -50.59 12.62
C SER A 134 -8.68 -49.34 12.62
N GLY A 135 -8.64 -48.58 11.51
CA GLY A 135 -9.73 -47.68 11.11
C GLY A 135 -9.75 -46.29 11.75
N GLY A 136 -9.11 -45.32 11.10
CA GLY A 136 -9.28 -43.90 11.39
C GLY A 136 -8.31 -43.09 10.56
N GLY A 137 -8.77 -42.51 9.45
CA GLY A 137 -7.97 -41.55 8.70
C GLY A 137 -7.58 -40.42 9.65
N ALA A 138 -6.30 -40.27 9.93
CA ALA A 138 -5.79 -39.20 10.76
C ALA A 138 -6.32 -37.85 10.20
N PRO A 139 -6.87 -36.96 11.04
CA PRO A 139 -7.22 -35.63 10.57
C PRO A 139 -5.99 -35.02 9.91
N PRO A 140 -6.13 -34.31 8.77
CA PRO A 140 -4.97 -33.69 8.12
C PRO A 140 -4.26 -32.85 9.17
N ALA A 141 -2.99 -33.18 9.43
CA ALA A 141 -2.19 -32.54 10.47
C ALA A 141 -2.38 -31.03 10.36
N ALA A 142 -2.95 -30.42 11.40
CA ALA A 142 -3.29 -29.00 11.40
C ALA A 142 -2.07 -28.21 10.92
N GLU A 143 -2.26 -27.46 9.84
CA GLU A 143 -1.17 -26.80 9.13
C GLU A 143 -0.50 -25.80 10.07
N ARG A 144 0.64 -26.18 10.65
CA ARG A 144 1.31 -25.37 11.67
C ARG A 144 1.90 -24.10 11.03
N ARG A 145 1.46 -22.95 11.54
CA ARG A 145 1.88 -21.62 11.10
C ARG A 145 2.89 -21.02 12.07
N ARG A 146 3.74 -20.12 11.58
CA ARG A 146 4.84 -19.53 12.38
C ARG A 146 4.35 -18.57 13.46
N TYR A 147 3.22 -17.90 13.25
CA TYR A 147 2.65 -16.94 14.19
C TYR A 147 1.25 -17.41 14.63
N THR A 148 0.92 -17.06 15.87
CA THR A 148 -0.40 -17.29 16.46
C THR A 148 -0.99 -15.93 16.77
N PRO A 149 -1.98 -15.46 15.99
CA PRO A 149 -2.63 -14.19 16.27
C PRO A 149 -3.43 -14.28 17.57
N PHE A 150 -3.78 -13.12 18.12
CA PHE A 150 -4.51 -12.99 19.38
C PHE A 150 -5.87 -12.32 19.13
N LEU A 151 -6.92 -12.81 19.79
CA LEU A 151 -8.25 -12.20 19.73
C LEU A 151 -8.39 -11.21 20.88
N LEU A 152 -8.55 -9.92 20.55
CA LEU A 152 -8.75 -8.83 21.49
C LEU A 152 -10.24 -8.48 21.56
N GLU A 153 -10.81 -8.39 22.75
CA GLU A 153 -12.15 -7.84 22.96
C GLU A 153 -12.00 -6.43 23.56
N LEU A 154 -12.44 -5.42 22.81
CA LEU A 154 -12.30 -4.01 23.19
C LEU A 154 -13.67 -3.31 23.18
N PRO A 155 -13.97 -2.48 24.17
CA PRO A 155 -15.19 -1.68 24.17
C PRO A 155 -15.11 -0.57 23.10
N PHE A 156 -16.24 -0.21 22.51
CA PHE A 156 -16.32 0.85 21.50
C PHE A 156 -15.77 2.18 22.03
N SER A 157 -15.97 2.48 23.32
CA SER A 157 -15.47 3.69 23.97
C SER A 157 -13.93 3.82 23.99
N SER A 158 -13.20 2.72 23.85
CA SER A 158 -11.74 2.72 23.79
C SER A 158 -11.19 2.99 22.38
N LEU A 159 -12.06 2.99 21.37
CA LEU A 159 -11.69 3.03 19.96
C LEU A 159 -12.37 4.19 19.23
N ARG A 160 -11.65 4.78 18.27
CA ARG A 160 -12.19 5.73 17.29
C ARG A 160 -11.87 5.23 15.90
N VAL A 161 -12.89 5.07 15.06
CA VAL A 161 -12.72 4.60 13.68
C VAL A 161 -12.99 5.75 12.74
N TYR A 162 -12.04 6.01 11.84
CA TYR A 162 -12.18 6.99 10.78
C TYR A 162 -12.22 6.32 9.42
N GLU A 163 -13.15 6.77 8.58
CA GLU A 163 -13.21 6.43 7.17
C GLU A 163 -12.57 7.57 6.36
N LEU A 164 -11.67 7.19 5.44
CA LEU A 164 -11.08 8.15 4.51
C LEU A 164 -12.01 8.29 3.31
N SER A 165 -12.55 9.49 3.13
CA SER A 165 -13.26 9.87 1.92
C SER A 165 -12.38 10.77 1.06
N SER A 166 -12.41 10.56 -0.25
CA SER A 166 -11.80 11.47 -1.21
C SER A 166 -12.91 12.24 -1.90
N VAL A 167 -12.98 13.54 -1.63
CA VAL A 167 -13.88 14.43 -2.37
C VAL A 167 -13.07 15.03 -3.50
N SER A 168 -12.98 14.28 -4.60
CA SER A 168 -12.44 14.81 -5.85
C SER A 168 -13.50 15.72 -6.48
N LEU A 169 -13.49 17.01 -6.12
CA LEU A 169 -14.18 18.01 -6.92
C LEU A 169 -13.54 18.02 -8.31
N SER A 170 -14.32 17.77 -9.35
CA SER A 170 -13.82 17.94 -10.71
C SER A 170 -13.38 19.41 -10.87
N ALA A 171 -12.22 19.64 -11.47
CA ALA A 171 -11.72 21.00 -11.74
C ALA A 171 -12.72 21.86 -12.55
N ALA A 172 -13.73 21.23 -13.17
CA ALA A 172 -14.83 21.87 -13.88
C ALA A 172 -15.85 22.60 -12.96
N LEU A 173 -15.89 22.28 -11.66
CA LEU A 173 -16.78 22.92 -10.68
C LEU A 173 -16.09 24.04 -9.90
N LEU A 174 -14.79 24.25 -10.11
CA LEU A 174 -14.05 25.36 -9.51
C LEU A 174 -14.10 26.55 -10.48
N PRO A 175 -14.36 27.79 -9.99
CA PRO A 175 -14.20 28.99 -10.79
C PRO A 175 -12.79 29.00 -11.41
N VAL A 176 -12.65 29.54 -12.63
CA VAL A 176 -11.44 29.51 -13.49
C VAL A 176 -10.14 29.97 -12.80
N SER A 177 -10.20 30.56 -11.60
CA SER A 177 -9.04 31.02 -10.82
C SER A 177 -8.96 30.48 -9.38
N ALA A 178 -9.85 29.55 -8.98
CA ALA A 178 -9.84 28.97 -7.65
C ALA A 178 -9.09 27.63 -7.64
N LYS A 179 -7.92 27.59 -6.98
CA LYS A 179 -7.30 26.32 -6.59
C LYS A 179 -8.07 25.75 -5.40
N GLN A 180 -8.30 24.44 -5.39
CA GLN A 180 -8.98 23.76 -4.29
C GLN A 180 -8.21 24.04 -2.99
N SER A 181 -8.79 24.84 -2.09
CA SER A 181 -8.16 25.28 -0.85
C SER A 181 -8.31 24.26 0.28
N THR A 182 -9.24 23.32 0.15
CA THR A 182 -9.47 22.26 1.14
C THR A 182 -8.69 21.01 0.76
N ASP A 183 -8.18 20.32 1.78
CA ASP A 183 -7.56 19.01 1.62
C ASP A 183 -8.55 18.06 0.90
N PRO A 184 -8.17 17.45 -0.23
CA PRO A 184 -9.06 16.53 -0.96
C PRO A 184 -9.41 15.28 -0.17
N VAL A 185 -8.60 14.91 0.83
CA VAL A 185 -8.86 13.79 1.73
C VAL A 185 -9.56 14.30 2.99
N GLN A 186 -10.73 13.74 3.29
CA GLN A 186 -11.51 14.04 4.48
C GLN A 186 -11.63 12.79 5.36
N LEU A 187 -11.59 12.99 6.68
CA LEU A 187 -11.86 11.95 7.66
C LEU A 187 -13.28 12.12 8.19
N SER A 188 -14.07 11.05 8.11
CA SER A 188 -15.36 10.95 8.79
C SER A 188 -15.25 9.93 9.91
N GLU A 189 -15.61 10.33 11.13
CA GLU A 189 -15.71 9.39 12.25
C GLU A 189 -16.94 8.52 12.10
N THR A 190 -16.76 7.21 12.27
CA THR A 190 -17.81 6.21 12.09
C THR A 190 -17.82 5.26 13.30
N SER A 191 -19.01 4.87 13.76
CA SER A 191 -19.15 3.86 14.81
C SER A 191 -19.02 2.43 14.27
N PHE A 192 -18.70 1.47 15.13
CA PHE A 192 -18.74 0.06 14.73
C PHE A 192 -20.14 -0.38 14.35
N HIS A 193 -20.26 -1.12 13.25
CA HIS A 193 -21.52 -1.66 12.75
C HIS A 193 -21.33 -3.13 12.36
N PRO A 194 -22.35 -4.01 12.47
CA PRO A 194 -22.24 -5.42 12.08
C PRO A 194 -21.74 -5.66 10.64
N SER A 195 -21.95 -4.70 9.74
CA SER A 195 -21.45 -4.73 8.35
C SER A 195 -19.92 -4.62 8.25
N MET A 196 -19.24 -4.20 9.32
CA MET A 196 -17.77 -4.15 9.41
C MET A 196 -17.16 -5.50 9.75
N LYS A 197 -17.96 -6.55 9.99
CA LYS A 197 -17.44 -7.91 10.12
C LYS A 197 -16.55 -8.24 8.91
N HIS A 198 -15.39 -8.82 9.18
CA HIS A 198 -14.34 -9.14 8.20
C HIS A 198 -13.61 -7.92 7.63
N ALA A 199 -13.85 -6.69 8.10
CA ALA A 199 -13.06 -5.54 7.68
C ALA A 199 -11.63 -5.63 8.22
N ILE A 200 -10.66 -5.21 7.41
CA ILE A 200 -9.29 -4.97 7.87
C ILE A 200 -9.17 -3.49 8.24
N LEU A 201 -8.82 -3.23 9.50
CA LEU A 201 -8.63 -1.90 10.04
C LEU A 201 -7.13 -1.64 10.19
N ALA A 202 -6.69 -0.44 9.81
CA ALA A 202 -5.33 0.00 10.04
C ALA A 202 -5.23 0.70 11.40
N VAL A 203 -4.27 0.28 12.22
CA VAL A 203 -4.00 0.91 13.52
C VAL A 203 -3.05 2.09 13.31
N CYS A 204 -3.50 3.30 13.62
CA CYS A 204 -2.66 4.49 13.48
C CYS A 204 -1.45 4.44 14.42
N HIS A 205 -0.32 4.99 13.98
CA HIS A 205 0.85 5.08 14.83
C HIS A 205 0.61 6.08 15.99
N PRO A 206 1.06 5.81 17.24
CA PRO A 206 0.82 6.70 18.38
C PRO A 206 1.25 8.15 18.16
N SER A 207 2.41 8.35 17.53
CA SER A 207 2.90 9.70 17.18
C SER A 207 2.02 10.42 16.16
N ALA A 208 1.34 9.69 15.28
CA ALA A 208 0.38 10.26 14.32
C ALA A 208 -0.87 10.76 15.06
N VAL A 209 -1.37 9.96 16.01
CA VAL A 209 -2.53 10.29 16.83
C VAL A 209 -2.27 11.53 17.69
N LEU A 210 -1.08 11.63 18.30
CA LEU A 210 -0.69 12.80 19.08
C LEU A 210 -0.67 14.07 18.22
N ARG A 211 -0.01 14.03 17.06
CA ARG A 211 0.02 15.17 16.12
C ARG A 211 -1.36 15.57 15.62
N TYR A 212 -2.20 14.59 15.27
CA TYR A 212 -3.58 14.86 14.88
C TYR A 212 -4.37 15.54 16.01
N GLY A 213 -4.14 15.15 17.26
CA GLY A 213 -4.75 15.82 18.42
C GLY A 213 -4.33 17.28 18.59
N GLU A 214 -3.11 17.63 18.19
CA GLU A 214 -2.58 19.01 18.26
C GLU A 214 -3.07 19.88 17.09
N THR A 215 -3.10 19.33 15.87
CA THR A 215 -3.34 20.13 14.65
C THR A 215 -4.77 20.02 14.11
N GLY A 216 -5.48 18.93 14.41
CA GLY A 216 -6.77 18.58 13.81
C GLY A 216 -6.72 18.27 12.31
N ARG A 217 -5.53 18.18 11.69
CA ARG A 217 -5.40 17.98 10.24
C ARG A 217 -5.40 16.50 9.89
N ALA A 218 -6.32 16.08 9.01
CA ALA A 218 -6.43 14.70 8.54
C ALA A 218 -5.10 14.10 8.05
N SER A 219 -4.31 14.90 7.33
CA SER A 219 -3.01 14.50 6.80
C SER A 219 -2.01 14.05 7.86
N ASP A 220 -2.07 14.58 9.08
CA ASP A 220 -1.17 14.15 10.16
C ASP A 220 -1.45 12.70 10.62
N LEU A 221 -2.67 12.19 10.37
CA LEU A 221 -3.06 10.82 10.71
C LEU A 221 -2.67 9.81 9.63
N TYR A 222 -2.98 10.08 8.36
CA TYR A 222 -2.73 9.12 7.27
C TYR A 222 -1.32 9.16 6.66
N SER A 223 -0.57 10.25 6.84
CA SER A 223 0.79 10.38 6.25
C SER A 223 1.91 9.79 7.12
N ALA A 224 1.67 9.62 8.42
CA ALA A 224 2.66 9.15 9.38
C ALA A 224 2.88 7.61 9.38
N GLY A 225 2.18 6.89 8.50
CA GLY A 225 2.18 5.43 8.46
C GLY A 225 1.32 4.80 9.56
N VAL A 226 1.24 3.48 9.55
CA VAL A 226 0.40 2.68 10.44
C VAL A 226 1.27 1.78 11.32
N ALA A 227 0.85 1.55 12.56
CA ALA A 227 1.53 0.62 13.46
C ALA A 227 1.30 -0.84 13.06
N GLY A 228 0.15 -1.13 12.48
CA GLY A 228 -0.22 -2.47 12.03
C GLY A 228 -1.65 -2.54 11.52
N PHE A 229 -2.14 -3.77 11.36
CA PHE A 229 -3.50 -4.05 10.91
C PHE A 229 -4.17 -5.05 11.85
N VAL A 230 -5.48 -4.91 12.00
CA VAL A 230 -6.34 -5.84 12.76
C VAL A 230 -7.53 -6.25 11.90
N ALA A 231 -8.06 -7.45 12.09
CA ALA A 231 -9.27 -7.91 11.40
C ALA A 231 -10.46 -7.91 12.36
N VAL A 232 -11.62 -7.44 11.89
CA VAL A 232 -12.85 -7.48 12.68
C VAL A 232 -13.47 -8.89 12.62
N GLU A 233 -13.45 -9.62 13.73
CA GLU A 233 -14.06 -10.96 13.83
C GLU A 233 -15.54 -10.88 14.18
N LYS A 234 -15.87 -10.04 15.16
CA LYS A 234 -17.23 -9.86 15.67
C LYS A 234 -17.44 -8.41 16.08
N VAL A 235 -18.63 -7.89 15.81
CA VAL A 235 -19.13 -6.62 16.35
C VAL A 235 -20.36 -6.95 17.18
N ASP A 236 -20.34 -6.60 18.45
CA ASP A 236 -21.43 -6.80 19.39
C ASP A 236 -22.01 -5.44 19.80
N THR A 237 -23.17 -5.10 19.24
CA THR A 237 -23.83 -3.81 19.48
C THR A 237 -24.57 -3.76 20.81
N ASP A 238 -24.91 -4.92 21.39
CA ASP A 238 -25.65 -4.97 22.66
C ASP A 238 -24.69 -4.74 23.84
N VAL A 239 -23.47 -5.29 23.73
CA VAL A 239 -22.40 -5.11 24.73
C VAL A 239 -21.53 -3.88 24.44
N GLU A 240 -21.70 -3.24 23.27
CA GLU A 240 -20.84 -2.17 22.76
C GLU A 240 -19.35 -2.57 22.74
N ALA A 241 -19.07 -3.76 22.22
CA ALA A 241 -17.72 -4.32 22.14
C ALA A 241 -17.42 -4.92 20.76
N VAL A 242 -16.13 -4.88 20.37
CA VAL A 242 -15.63 -5.46 19.14
C VAL A 242 -14.56 -6.50 19.45
N SER A 243 -14.63 -7.65 18.77
CA SER A 243 -13.57 -8.66 18.78
C SER A 243 -12.68 -8.47 17.56
N LEU A 244 -11.40 -8.20 17.79
CA LEU A 244 -10.39 -7.91 16.77
C LEU A 244 -9.30 -8.99 16.78
N LEU A 245 -9.01 -9.56 15.61
CA LEU A 245 -7.83 -10.39 15.41
C LEU A 245 -6.60 -9.49 15.26
N SER A 246 -5.65 -9.64 16.19
CA SER A 246 -4.40 -8.90 16.22
C SER A 246 -3.21 -9.81 15.90
N PRO A 247 -2.18 -9.34 15.17
CA PRO A 247 -0.96 -10.12 14.92
C PRO A 247 -0.12 -10.33 16.18
N CYS A 248 -0.29 -9.49 17.20
CA CYS A 248 0.43 -9.56 18.47
C CYS A 248 -0.54 -9.57 19.66
N ALA A 249 -0.15 -10.28 20.72
CA ALA A 249 -0.85 -10.22 22.01
C ALA A 249 -0.60 -8.89 22.72
N GLY A 250 -1.50 -8.52 23.63
CA GLY A 250 -1.47 -7.26 24.37
C GLY A 250 -2.30 -6.16 23.73
N ASP A 251 -2.18 -4.95 24.27
CA ASP A 251 -2.98 -3.81 23.86
C ASP A 251 -2.60 -3.29 22.47
N LEU A 252 -3.55 -2.65 21.80
CA LEU A 252 -3.28 -1.98 20.53
C LEU A 252 -2.32 -0.79 20.75
N PRO A 253 -1.36 -0.55 19.84
CA PRO A 253 -0.49 0.61 19.91
C PRO A 253 -1.25 1.94 20.06
N SER A 254 -2.40 2.07 19.41
CA SER A 254 -3.32 3.18 19.62
C SER A 254 -4.78 2.75 19.45
N GLY A 255 -5.70 3.48 20.07
CA GLY A 255 -7.14 3.30 19.88
C GLY A 255 -7.72 4.02 18.66
N VAL A 256 -6.90 4.53 17.75
CA VAL A 256 -7.37 5.23 16.54
C VAL A 256 -7.14 4.35 15.33
N LEU A 257 -8.23 4.03 14.63
CA LEU A 257 -8.26 3.08 13.53
C LEU A 257 -8.72 3.76 12.25
N LEU A 258 -8.17 3.34 11.11
CA LEU A 258 -8.66 3.71 9.78
C LEU A 258 -9.34 2.51 9.14
N THR A 259 -10.53 2.71 8.59
CA THR A 259 -11.26 1.70 7.81
C THR A 259 -11.17 1.97 6.31
N GLY A 260 -11.30 0.92 5.52
CA GLY A 260 -11.39 0.99 4.05
C GLY A 260 -12.09 -0.24 3.48
N ASP A 261 -11.96 -0.46 2.17
CA ASP A 261 -12.77 -1.46 1.46
C ASP A 261 -12.26 -2.90 1.56
N ILE A 262 -11.10 -3.12 2.19
CA ILE A 262 -10.48 -4.44 2.25
C ILE A 262 -11.17 -5.29 3.30
N ARG A 263 -11.68 -6.44 2.86
CA ARG A 263 -12.28 -7.46 3.73
C ARG A 263 -11.55 -8.78 3.63
N TRP A 264 -11.48 -9.49 4.75
CA TRP A 264 -10.86 -10.79 4.88
C TRP A 264 -11.62 -11.67 5.88
N MET A 265 -11.93 -12.87 5.43
CA MET A 265 -12.48 -13.95 6.23
C MET A 265 -11.43 -15.06 6.24
N GLU A 266 -11.17 -15.63 7.42
CA GLU A 266 -10.21 -16.72 7.58
C GLU A 266 -10.59 -17.99 6.80
#